data_AF-A0AB39V514-F1
#
_entry.id   AF-A0AB39V514-F1
#
_cell.length_a   1.000
_cell.length_b   1.000
_cell.length_c   1.000
_cell.angle_alpha   90.00
_cell.angle_beta   90.00
_cell.angle_gamma   90.00
#
_symmetry.space_group_name_H-M   'P 1'
#
loop_
_entity.id
_entity.type
_entity.pdbx_description
1 polymer ?
#
loop_
_entity_poly.entity_id
_entity_poly.type
_entity_poly.pdbx_seq_one_letter_code
_entity_poly.pdbx_strand_id
1 'polypeptide(L)'
;MGNPYYMDYVPEYFYWTAEAYYGLGDYKNAKNWYLTAIDYIKQDNYFYGHPEQGLGIVSRDEKNYKEAEKWFLASIRKGFLRSYYSLSLLYEEINDIEALKKSVREGIVKARNAGNTELVQDLEKRLREAGK
;
A
#
# COMPACT_ATOMS: atom_id res chain seq x y z
N MET A 1 23.49 16.44 9.74
CA MET A 1 23.48 14.98 9.95
C MET A 1 22.89 14.75 11.34
N GLY A 2 21.67 14.19 11.39
CA GLY A 2 20.96 13.96 12.66
C GLY A 2 21.61 12.84 13.47
N ASN A 3 21.46 12.90 14.79
CA ASN A 3 22.03 11.95 15.74
C ASN A 3 21.55 10.50 15.42
N PRO A 4 22.47 9.57 15.06
CA PRO A 4 22.10 8.21 14.62
C PRO A 4 21.41 7.37 15.71
N TYR A 5 21.55 7.73 16.99
CA TYR A 5 20.95 6.98 18.09
C TYR A 5 19.41 7.02 18.14
N TYR A 6 18.77 8.02 17.51
CA TYR A 6 17.30 8.08 17.44
C TYR A 6 16.72 7.25 16.29
N MET A 7 17.50 6.97 15.24
CA MET A 7 17.03 6.25 14.05
C MET A 7 16.82 4.75 14.31
N ASP A 8 17.55 4.17 15.26
CA ASP A 8 17.36 2.78 15.67
C ASP A 8 16.09 2.56 16.49
N TYR A 9 15.45 3.62 17.02
CA TYR A 9 14.36 3.49 17.99
C TYR A 9 12.94 3.60 17.42
N VAL A 10 12.76 4.21 16.24
CA VAL A 10 11.42 4.44 15.64
C VAL A 10 11.51 4.40 14.10
N PRO A 11 11.63 3.22 13.47
CA PRO A 11 11.74 3.09 12.01
C PRO A 11 10.54 3.66 11.24
N GLU A 12 9.40 3.86 11.92
CA GLU A 12 8.21 4.54 11.42
C GLU A 12 8.45 6.01 11.05
N TYR A 13 9.48 6.65 11.62
CA TYR A 13 9.87 8.01 11.27
C TYR A 13 10.10 8.16 9.76
N PHE A 14 10.74 7.18 9.14
CA PHE A 14 11.00 7.19 7.69
C PHE A 14 9.69 7.11 6.90
N TYR A 15 8.74 6.30 7.37
CA TYR A 15 7.41 6.20 6.77
C TYR A 15 6.65 7.53 6.89
N TRP A 16 6.58 8.14 8.08
CA TRP A 16 5.88 9.42 8.25
C TRP A 16 6.54 10.57 7.49
N THR A 17 7.86 10.54 7.37
CA THR A 17 8.59 11.50 6.53
C THR A 17 8.19 11.32 5.06
N ALA A 18 8.07 10.08 4.57
CA ALA A 18 7.60 9.80 3.23
C ALA A 18 6.16 10.29 3.00
N GLU A 19 5.25 10.01 3.93
CA GLU A 19 3.86 10.51 3.90
C GLU A 19 3.80 12.04 3.83
N ALA A 20 4.65 12.74 4.59
CA ALA A 20 4.71 14.19 4.56
C ALA A 20 5.16 14.73 3.18
N TYR A 21 6.20 14.16 2.58
CA TYR A 21 6.63 14.54 1.22
C TYR A 21 5.56 14.21 0.17
N TYR A 22 4.88 13.05 0.31
CA TYR A 22 3.78 12.69 -0.56
C TYR A 22 2.63 13.71 -0.47
N GLY A 23 2.24 14.11 0.74
CA GLY A 23 1.22 15.15 0.97
C GLY A 23 1.59 16.52 0.41
N LEU A 24 2.89 16.82 0.29
CA LEU A 24 3.40 18.02 -0.37
C LEU A 24 3.51 17.89 -1.91
N GLY A 25 3.19 16.73 -2.47
CA GLY A 25 3.35 16.44 -3.90
C GLY A 25 4.79 16.19 -4.35
N ASP A 26 5.74 16.07 -3.41
CA ASP A 26 7.13 15.75 -3.72
C ASP A 26 7.34 14.24 -3.78
N TYR A 27 6.87 13.66 -4.88
CA TYR A 27 6.89 12.22 -5.11
C TYR A 27 8.29 11.63 -5.16
N LYS A 28 9.28 12.40 -5.62
CA LYS A 28 10.67 11.95 -5.65
C LYS A 28 11.20 11.71 -4.24
N ASN A 29 11.02 12.67 -3.33
CA ASN A 29 11.45 12.50 -1.95
C ASN A 29 10.59 11.48 -1.21
N ALA A 30 9.28 11.46 -1.44
CA ALA A 30 8.40 10.44 -0.86
C ALA A 30 8.90 9.02 -1.15
N LYS A 31 9.20 8.70 -2.42
CA LYS A 31 9.74 7.38 -2.79
C LYS A 31 11.05 7.05 -2.09
N ASN A 32 11.98 7.99 -2.03
CA ASN A 32 13.27 7.76 -1.36
C ASN A 32 13.06 7.42 0.13
N TRP A 33 12.16 8.12 0.80
CA TRP A 33 11.87 7.86 2.21
C TRP A 33 11.08 6.57 2.43
N TYR A 34 10.14 6.20 1.55
CA TYR A 34 9.50 4.89 1.65
C TYR A 34 10.49 3.75 1.43
N LEU A 35 11.40 3.86 0.46
CA LEU A 35 12.46 2.86 0.24
C LEU A 35 13.36 2.74 1.48
N THR A 36 13.73 3.88 2.08
CA THR A 36 14.47 3.89 3.35
C THR A 36 13.66 3.20 4.44
N ALA A 37 12.36 3.46 4.54
CA ALA A 37 11.49 2.82 5.53
C ALA A 37 11.43 1.29 5.35
N ILE A 38 11.47 0.76 4.13
CA ILE A 38 11.53 -0.69 3.86
C ILE A 38 12.78 -1.32 4.47
N ASP A 39 13.91 -0.62 4.44
CA ASP A 39 15.17 -1.13 4.97
C ASP A 39 15.16 -1.23 6.50
N TYR A 40 14.36 -0.40 7.18
CA TYR A 40 14.33 -0.34 8.65
C TYR A 40 13.09 -1.00 9.28
N ILE A 41 11.92 -0.96 8.63
CA ILE A 41 10.68 -1.57 9.13
C ILE A 41 10.70 -3.08 8.86
N LYS A 42 10.85 -3.87 9.93
CA LYS A 42 10.93 -5.33 9.89
C LYS A 42 9.58 -6.00 10.19
N GLN A 43 9.53 -7.33 10.04
CA GLN A 43 8.28 -8.11 10.05
C GLN A 43 7.47 -8.01 11.35
N ASP A 44 8.14 -7.81 12.47
CA ASP A 44 7.55 -7.63 13.80
C ASP A 44 7.01 -6.20 14.04
N ASN A 45 7.27 -5.29 13.12
CA ASN A 45 6.81 -3.90 13.20
C ASN A 45 5.36 -3.76 12.71
N TYR A 46 4.59 -2.92 13.40
CA TYR A 46 3.19 -2.63 13.03
C TYR A 46 3.05 -2.10 11.60
N PHE A 47 4.00 -1.29 11.14
CA PHE A 47 3.99 -0.66 9.82
C PHE A 47 4.52 -1.59 8.71
N TYR A 48 4.76 -2.86 8.99
CA TYR A 48 5.29 -3.79 8.00
C TYR A 48 4.33 -3.92 6.79
N GLY A 49 4.81 -3.51 5.61
CA GLY A 49 4.00 -3.45 4.38
C GLY A 49 3.40 -2.09 4.06
N HIS A 50 3.38 -1.13 5.01
CA HIS A 50 2.90 0.23 4.76
C HIS A 50 3.78 1.00 3.76
N PRO A 51 5.13 0.97 3.85
CA PRO A 51 5.97 1.67 2.88
C PRO A 51 5.78 1.18 1.44
N GLU A 52 5.60 -0.14 1.25
CA GLU A 52 5.27 -0.69 -0.06
C GLU A 52 3.91 -0.18 -0.56
N GLN A 53 2.90 -0.06 0.30
CA GLN A 53 1.63 0.54 -0.12
C GLN A 53 1.85 2.00 -0.57
N GLY A 54 2.60 2.78 0.21
CA GLY A 54 2.95 4.17 -0.12
C GLY A 54 3.63 4.28 -1.48
N LEU A 55 4.65 3.46 -1.76
CA LEU A 55 5.30 3.39 -3.07
C LEU A 55 4.33 3.05 -4.19
N GLY A 56 3.36 2.17 -3.92
CA GLY A 56 2.29 1.83 -4.86
C GLY A 56 1.40 3.03 -5.17
N ILE A 57 0.99 3.79 -4.15
CA ILE A 57 0.18 5.01 -4.31
C ILE A 57 0.94 6.05 -5.12
N VAL A 58 2.18 6.38 -4.74
CA VAL A 58 2.98 7.37 -5.48
C VAL A 58 3.17 6.94 -6.94
N SER A 59 3.45 5.66 -7.20
CA SER A 59 3.64 5.16 -8.56
C SER A 59 2.36 5.21 -9.39
N ARG A 60 1.18 4.97 -8.77
CA ARG A 60 -0.11 5.10 -9.43
C ARG A 60 -0.41 6.55 -9.79
N ASP A 61 -0.12 7.48 -8.89
CA ASP A 61 -0.36 8.91 -9.11
C ASP A 61 0.55 9.47 -10.22
N GLU A 62 1.77 8.96 -10.33
CA GLU A 62 2.67 9.19 -11.48
C GLU A 62 2.27 8.42 -12.76
N LYS A 63 1.16 7.69 -12.76
CA LYS A 63 0.67 6.86 -13.88
C LYS A 63 1.62 5.74 -14.30
N ASN A 64 2.55 5.35 -13.41
CA ASN A 64 3.37 4.15 -13.58
C ASN A 64 2.66 2.93 -12.97
N TYR A 65 1.64 2.47 -13.67
CA TYR A 65 0.74 1.43 -13.20
C TYR A 65 1.40 0.06 -12.97
N LYS A 66 2.41 -0.29 -13.76
CA LYS A 66 3.16 -1.54 -13.56
C LYS A 66 3.96 -1.53 -12.26
N GLU A 67 4.60 -0.39 -11.95
CA GLU A 67 5.34 -0.25 -10.71
C GLU A 67 4.39 -0.17 -9.51
N ALA A 68 3.23 0.51 -9.67
CA ALA A 68 2.19 0.55 -8.64
C ALA A 68 1.69 -0.85 -8.26
N GLU A 69 1.36 -1.68 -9.26
CA GLU A 69 0.92 -3.06 -9.07
C GLU A 69 1.96 -3.87 -8.29
N LYS A 70 3.23 -3.80 -8.72
CA LYS A 70 4.35 -4.49 -8.06
C LYS A 70 4.44 -4.15 -6.58
N TRP A 71 4.32 -2.87 -6.23
CA TRP A 71 4.40 -2.41 -4.85
C TRP A 71 3.17 -2.77 -4.02
N PHE A 72 1.95 -2.65 -4.55
CA PHE A 72 0.76 -3.14 -3.86
C PHE A 72 0.81 -4.64 -3.59
N LEU A 73 1.26 -5.44 -4.55
CA LEU A 73 1.46 -6.88 -4.36
C LEU A 73 2.54 -7.17 -3.32
N ALA A 74 3.62 -6.38 -3.25
CA ALA A 74 4.63 -6.51 -2.21
C ALA A 74 4.07 -6.23 -0.81
N SER A 75 3.28 -5.17 -0.68
CA SER A 75 2.57 -4.84 0.55
C SER A 75 1.61 -5.96 1.00
N ILE A 76 0.83 -6.52 0.06
CA ILE A 76 -0.06 -7.66 0.32
C ILE A 76 0.71 -8.89 0.81
N ARG A 77 1.86 -9.22 0.20
CA ARG A 77 2.72 -10.33 0.62
C ARG A 77 3.25 -10.16 2.04
N LYS A 78 3.40 -8.92 2.51
CA LYS A 78 3.75 -8.58 3.89
C LYS A 78 2.58 -8.63 4.86
N GLY A 79 1.36 -8.90 4.38
CA GLY A 79 0.15 -9.04 5.20
C GLY A 79 -0.67 -7.77 5.33
N PHE A 80 -0.27 -6.66 4.70
CA PHE A 80 -1.03 -5.42 4.79
C PHE A 80 -2.26 -5.44 3.86
N LEU A 81 -3.38 -5.89 4.41
CA LEU A 81 -4.58 -6.24 3.64
C LEU A 81 -5.27 -5.04 2.95
N ARG A 82 -5.11 -3.82 3.47
CA ARG A 82 -5.72 -2.62 2.85
C ARG A 82 -5.20 -2.40 1.43
N SER A 83 -4.02 -2.93 1.09
CA SER A 83 -3.46 -2.89 -0.27
C SER A 83 -4.30 -3.64 -1.31
N TYR A 84 -5.19 -4.57 -0.92
CA TYR A 84 -6.18 -5.13 -1.86
C TYR A 84 -7.15 -4.06 -2.38
N TYR A 85 -7.55 -3.11 -1.52
CA TYR A 85 -8.39 -1.99 -1.94
C TYR A 85 -7.63 -1.08 -2.91
N SER A 86 -6.39 -0.71 -2.58
CA SER A 86 -5.53 0.10 -3.45
C SER A 86 -5.26 -0.57 -4.80
N LEU A 87 -5.00 -1.88 -4.81
CA LEU A 87 -4.80 -2.66 -6.02
C LEU A 87 -6.08 -2.72 -6.87
N SER A 88 -7.25 -2.80 -6.24
CA SER A 88 -8.51 -2.78 -6.98
C SER A 88 -8.77 -1.43 -7.67
N LEU A 89 -8.42 -0.31 -7.03
CA LEU A 89 -8.49 1.02 -7.65
C LEU A 89 -7.55 1.11 -8.86
N LEU A 90 -6.33 0.58 -8.73
CA LEU A 90 -5.39 0.53 -9.85
C LEU A 90 -5.97 -0.22 -11.05
N TYR A 91 -6.53 -1.41 -10.83
CA TYR A 91 -7.11 -2.20 -11.91
C TYR A 91 -8.34 -1.55 -12.55
N GLU A 92 -9.13 -0.81 -11.77
CA GLU A 92 -10.23 0.00 -12.32
C GLU A 92 -9.70 1.13 -13.22
N GLU A 93 -8.65 1.85 -12.79
CA GLU A 93 -8.05 2.93 -13.59
C GLU A 93 -7.52 2.44 -14.95
N ILE A 94 -6.99 1.22 -15.01
CA ILE A 94 -6.50 0.61 -16.26
C ILE A 94 -7.56 -0.25 -16.97
N ASN A 95 -8.80 -0.22 -16.49
CA ASN A 95 -9.93 -0.97 -17.03
C ASN A 95 -9.72 -2.50 -17.08
N ASP A 96 -8.93 -3.06 -16.16
CA ASP A 96 -8.75 -4.50 -15.98
C ASP A 96 -9.75 -5.03 -14.94
N ILE A 97 -11.01 -5.17 -15.38
CA ILE A 97 -12.11 -5.56 -14.51
C ILE A 97 -11.96 -7.00 -13.99
N GLU A 98 -11.30 -7.88 -14.74
CA GLU A 98 -11.07 -9.26 -14.31
C GLU A 98 -10.03 -9.33 -13.19
N ALA A 99 -8.91 -8.60 -13.31
CA ALA A 99 -7.92 -8.51 -12.25
C ALA A 99 -8.47 -7.82 -10.99
N LEU A 100 -9.30 -6.78 -11.16
CA LEU A 100 -10.04 -6.14 -10.09
C LEU A 100 -10.90 -7.16 -9.33
N LYS A 101 -11.80 -7.87 -10.01
CA LYS A 101 -12.71 -8.84 -9.36
C LYS A 101 -11.93 -9.96 -8.68
N LYS A 102 -10.85 -10.44 -9.30
CA LYS A 102 -9.99 -11.49 -8.73
C LYS A 102 -9.33 -11.02 -7.44
N SER A 103 -8.65 -9.88 -7.46
CA SER A 103 -7.94 -9.32 -6.29
C SER A 103 -8.90 -8.99 -5.15
N VAL A 104 -10.06 -8.41 -5.45
CA VAL A 104 -11.07 -8.08 -4.43
C VAL A 104 -11.61 -9.33 -3.75
N ARG A 105 -11.94 -10.39 -4.50
CA ARG A 105 -12.41 -11.66 -3.92
C ARG A 105 -11.36 -12.30 -3.01
N GLU A 106 -10.10 -12.29 -3.42
CA GLU A 106 -9.00 -12.78 -2.58
C GLU A 106 -8.87 -11.93 -1.31
N GLY A 107 -8.91 -10.61 -1.44
CA GLY A 107 -8.87 -9.67 -0.32
C GLY A 107 -9.99 -9.90 0.69
N ILE A 108 -11.23 -10.15 0.24
CA ILE A 108 -12.38 -10.48 1.11
C ILE A 108 -12.09 -11.74 1.93
N VAL A 109 -11.59 -12.81 1.30
CA VAL A 109 -11.27 -14.06 2.02
C VAL A 109 -10.20 -13.81 3.08
N LYS A 110 -9.13 -13.10 2.73
CA LYS A 110 -8.05 -12.76 3.68
C LYS A 110 -8.54 -11.87 4.82
N ALA A 111 -9.35 -10.85 4.52
CA ALA A 111 -9.90 -9.93 5.50
C ALA A 111 -10.88 -10.63 6.46
N ARG A 112 -11.74 -11.53 5.97
CA ARG A 112 -12.62 -12.35 6.83
C ARG A 112 -11.82 -13.25 7.77
N ASN A 113 -10.79 -13.90 7.26
CA ASN A 113 -9.92 -14.77 8.08
C ASN A 113 -9.18 -13.97 9.17
N ALA A 114 -8.86 -12.70 8.90
CA ALA A 114 -8.24 -11.79 9.85
C ALA A 114 -9.25 -11.07 10.78
N GLY A 115 -10.56 -11.31 10.63
CA GLY A 115 -11.60 -10.61 11.39
C GLY A 115 -11.76 -9.12 11.05
N ASN A 116 -11.19 -8.65 9.92
CA ASN A 116 -11.26 -7.25 9.49
C ASN A 116 -12.59 -6.97 8.75
N THR A 117 -13.65 -6.75 9.52
CA THR A 117 -15.02 -6.54 9.01
C THR A 117 -15.16 -5.27 8.18
N GLU A 118 -14.45 -4.20 8.52
CA GLU A 118 -14.44 -2.94 7.76
C GLU A 118 -13.91 -3.15 6.34
N LEU A 119 -12.74 -3.77 6.20
CA LEU A 119 -12.16 -4.05 4.88
C LEU A 119 -13.03 -5.00 4.05
N VAL A 120 -13.71 -5.95 4.70
CA VAL A 120 -14.69 -6.81 4.02
C VAL A 120 -15.80 -5.98 3.40
N GLN A 121 -16.40 -5.05 4.15
CA GLN A 121 -17.47 -4.19 3.65
C GLN A 121 -17.00 -3.31 2.48
N ASP A 122 -15.81 -2.72 2.59
CA ASP A 122 -15.20 -1.89 1.55
C ASP A 122 -14.96 -2.68 0.26
N LEU A 123 -14.39 -3.89 0.38
CA LEU A 123 -14.11 -4.76 -0.76
C LEU A 123 -15.39 -5.35 -1.38
N GLU A 124 -16.41 -5.66 -0.57
CA GLU A 124 -17.71 -6.09 -1.11
C GLU A 124 -18.41 -4.97 -1.88
N LYS A 125 -18.28 -3.71 -1.43
CA LYS A 125 -18.76 -2.55 -2.18
C LYS A 125 -18.04 -2.41 -3.52
N ARG A 126 -16.70 -2.47 -3.52
CA ARG A 126 -15.87 -2.50 -4.73
C ARG A 126 -16.33 -3.58 -5.71
N LEU A 127 -16.59 -4.80 -5.23
CA LEU A 127 -17.01 -5.91 -6.08
C LEU A 127 -18.37 -5.67 -6.76
N ARG A 128 -19.31 -5.00 -6.09
CA ARG A 128 -20.64 -4.66 -6.64
C ARG A 128 -20.58 -3.53 -7.68
N GLU A 129 -19.56 -2.68 -7.59
CA GLU A 129 -19.36 -1.53 -8.49
C GLU A 129 -18.53 -1.92 -9.72
N ALA A 130 -17.71 -2.98 -9.62
CA ALA A 130 -16.86 -3.47 -10.70
C ALA A 130 -17.66 -3.91 -11.95
N GLY A 131 -17.67 -3.05 -12.98
CA GLY A 131 -18.28 -3.31 -14.30
C GLY A 131 -19.70 -2.76 -14.48
N LYS A 132 -20.13 -1.81 -13.65
CA LYS A 132 -21.18 -0.86 -14.03
C LYS A 132 -20.61 0.19 -14.98
#